data_AF-A0A2N8M605-F1
#
_entry.id   AF-A0A2N8M605-F1
#
_cell.length_a   1.000
_cell.length_b   1.000
_cell.length_c   1.000
_cell.angle_alpha   90.00
_cell.angle_beta   90.00
_cell.angle_gamma   90.00
#
_symmetry.space_group_name_H-M   'P 1'
#
loop_
_entity.id
_entity.type
_entity.pdbx_description
1 polymer ?
#
loop_
_entity_poly.entity_id
_entity_poly.type
_entity_poly.pdbx_seq_one_letter_code
_entity_poly.pdbx_strand_id
1 'polypeptide(L)' 'VVVWGGPSRLVYHGVTPLAEAEDPLTGRRRINLTFRKAL' A
#
# COMPACT_ATOMS: atom_id res chain seq x y z
N VAL A 1 -0.35 1.00 -8.55
CA VAL A 1 0.96 1.42 -8.02
C VAL A 1 0.88 2.89 -7.68
N VAL A 2 1.52 3.34 -6.59
CA VAL A 2 1.56 4.76 -6.19
C VAL A 2 3.01 5.12 -5.86
N VAL A 3 3.43 6.34 -6.23
CA VAL A 3 4.75 6.88 -5.92
C VAL A 3 4.57 8.17 -5.11
N TRP A 4 5.25 8.25 -3.96
CA TRP A 4 5.22 9.39 -3.06
C TRP A 4 6.59 10.07 -3.07
N GLY A 5 6.65 11.36 -3.39
CA GLY A 5 7.90 12.11 -3.52
C GLY A 5 7.66 13.62 -3.48
N GLY A 6 8.74 14.40 -3.44
CA GLY A 6 8.65 15.86 -3.35
C GLY A 6 7.74 16.31 -2.20
N PRO A 7 6.78 17.21 -2.43
CA PRO A 7 5.84 17.68 -1.39
C PRO A 7 5.04 16.56 -0.71
N SER A 8 4.81 15.43 -1.39
CA SER A 8 4.02 14.33 -0.83
C SER A 8 4.87 13.36 0.00
N ARG A 9 6.18 13.61 0.20
CA ARG A 9 7.09 12.65 0.85
C ARG A 9 6.74 12.39 2.31
N LEU A 10 6.13 13.38 2.98
CA LEU A 10 5.87 13.38 4.42
C LEU A 10 4.38 13.46 4.77
N VAL A 11 3.50 13.19 3.80
CA VAL A 11 2.04 13.25 4.05
C VAL A 11 1.57 12.04 4.84
N TYR A 12 0.61 12.29 5.73
CA TYR A 12 -0.17 11.23 6.36
C TYR A 12 -1.00 10.51 5.30
N HIS A 13 -0.93 9.18 5.31
CA HIS A 13 -1.72 8.32 4.44
C HIS A 13 -1.96 6.98 5.13
N GLY A 14 -3.00 6.28 4.72
CA GLY A 14 -3.37 4.98 5.24
C GLY A 14 -4.33 4.26 4.30
N VAL A 15 -4.70 3.05 4.66
CA VAL A 15 -5.74 2.27 3.98
C VAL A 15 -6.83 1.98 5.00
N THR A 16 -8.08 2.29 4.64
CA THR A 16 -9.26 1.96 5.45
C THR A 16 -9.44 0.44 5.56
N PRO A 17 -10.27 -0.06 6.50
CA PRO A 17 -10.59 -1.49 6.55
C PRO A 17 -10.99 -2.03 5.18
N LEU A 18 -10.43 -3.19 4.84
CA LEU A 18 -10.70 -3.83 3.56
C LEU A 18 -12.07 -4.51 3.61
N ALA A 19 -12.80 -4.42 2.51
CA ALA A 19 -13.98 -5.25 2.31
C ALA A 19 -13.58 -6.73 2.23
N GLU A 20 -14.52 -7.60 2.56
CA GLU A 20 -14.32 -9.03 2.37
C GLU A 20 -14.34 -9.37 0.88
N ALA A 21 -13.26 -10.01 0.41
CA ALA A 21 -13.11 -10.49 -0.95
C ALA A 21 -12.07 -11.62 -1.01
N GLU A 22 -12.12 -12.42 -2.07
CA GLU A 22 -11.14 -13.47 -2.37
C GLU A 22 -10.52 -13.22 -3.75
N ASP A 23 -9.19 -13.20 -3.79
CA ASP A 23 -8.41 -13.09 -5.02
C ASP A 23 -7.82 -14.46 -5.41
N PRO A 24 -7.81 -14.86 -6.70
CA PRO A 24 -7.30 -16.17 -7.13
C PRO A 24 -5.82 -16.43 -6.82
N LEU A 25 -5.01 -15.37 -6.69
CA LEU A 25 -3.56 -15.48 -6.50
C LEU A 25 -3.17 -15.25 -5.04
N THR A 26 -3.89 -14.38 -4.32
CA THR A 26 -3.54 -14.00 -2.95
C THR A 26 -4.55 -14.45 -1.89
N GLY A 27 -5.67 -15.06 -2.28
CA GLY A 27 -6.78 -15.42 -1.41
C GLY A 27 -7.39 -14.19 -0.72
N ARG A 28 -7.84 -14.33 0.52
CA ARG A 28 -8.43 -13.26 1.34
C ARG A 28 -7.38 -12.27 1.92
N ARG A 29 -6.36 -11.90 1.15
CA ARG A 29 -5.27 -10.99 1.58
C ARG A 29 -4.99 -9.94 0.52
N ARG A 30 -4.70 -8.71 0.96
CA ARG A 30 -4.15 -7.62 0.12
C ARG A 30 -2.70 -7.38 0.50
N ILE A 31 -1.81 -7.52 -0.46
CA ILE A 31 -0.36 -7.34 -0.27
C ILE A 31 0.05 -5.94 -0.75
N ASN A 32 0.88 -5.25 0.02
CA ASN A 32 1.49 -3.99 -0.40
C ASN A 32 3.01 -4.07 -0.25
N LEU A 33 3.72 -3.67 -1.30
CA LEU A 33 5.17 -3.53 -1.30
C LEU A 33 5.50 -2.05 -1.27
N THR A 34 6.15 -1.60 -0.20
CA THR A 34 6.59 -0.21 -0.04
C THR A 34 8.11 -0.14 -0.19
N PHE A 35 8.57 0.40 -1.32
CA PHE A 35 10.00 0.59 -1.58
C PHE A 35 10.47 1.93 -1.01
N ARG A 36 11.62 1.90 -0.35
CA ARG A 36 12.28 3.08 0.23
C ARG A 36 13.78 2.92 0.04
N LYS A 37 14.48 4.02 -0.21
CA LYS A 37 15.90 4.10 0.10
C LYS A 37 16.03 4.28 1.62
N ALA A 38 16.22 3.18 2.33
CA ALA A 38 16.56 3.16 3.75
C ALA A 38 18.09 3.07 3.92
N LEU A 39 18.59 3.47 5.09
CA LEU A 39 19.99 3.26 5.48
C LEU A 39 20.17 1.83 6.01
#